data_AF-A0AB33JVG6-F1
#
_entry.id   AF-A0AB33JVG6-F1
#
_cell.length_a   1.000
_cell.length_b   1.000
_cell.length_c   1.000
_cell.angle_alpha   90.00
_cell.angle_beta   90.00
_cell.angle_gamma   90.00
#
_symmetry.space_group_name_H-M   'P 1'
#
loop_
_entity.id
_entity.type
_entity.pdbx_description
1 polymer ?
#
loop_
_entity_poly.entity_id
_entity_poly.type
_entity_poly.pdbx_seq_one_letter_code
_entity_poly.pdbx_strand_id
1 'polypeptide(L)' 'MRGHLAKVISSLLAENFTEDEIRAGLARYQARPLSPSLLPDMVHEAINAQPAAARQSAARAQHQPFTNPGDALAYYGGEL' A
#
# COMPACT_ATOMS: atom_id res chain seq x y z
N MET A 1 9.75 -9.72 -22.71
CA MET A 1 8.97 -8.95 -21.71
C MET A 1 8.18 -9.82 -20.72
N ARG A 2 7.63 -11.00 -21.08
CA ARG A 2 6.85 -11.85 -20.14
C ARG A 2 7.67 -12.42 -18.95
N GLY A 3 8.96 -12.74 -19.16
CA GLY A 3 9.81 -13.29 -18.10
C GLY A 3 10.12 -12.31 -16.97
N HIS A 4 10.23 -11.01 -17.27
CA HIS A 4 10.51 -9.99 -16.26
C HIS A 4 9.32 -9.82 -15.30
N LEU A 5 8.10 -9.77 -15.84
CA LEU A 5 6.88 -9.71 -15.04
C LEU A 5 6.71 -10.95 -14.15
N ALA A 6 6.94 -12.15 -14.68
CA ALA A 6 6.89 -13.38 -13.90
C ALA A 6 7.90 -13.37 -12.75
N LYS A 7 9.12 -12.88 -12.99
CA LYS A 7 10.14 -12.73 -11.95
C LYS A 7 9.71 -11.78 -10.84
N VAL A 8 9.12 -10.64 -11.19
CA VAL A 8 8.61 -9.66 -10.20
C VAL A 8 7.47 -10.27 -9.36
N ILE A 9 6.56 -11.03 -9.98
CA ILE A 9 5.49 -11.73 -9.26
C ILE A 9 6.07 -12.76 -8.28
N SER A 10 7.09 -13.53 -8.70
CA SER A 10 7.76 -14.48 -7.80
C SER A 10 8.45 -13.80 -6.63
N SER A 11 9.05 -12.62 -6.82
CA SER A 11 9.62 -11.82 -5.74
C SER A 11 8.57 -11.37 -4.73
N LEU A 12 7.43 -10.85 -5.19
CA LEU A 12 6.33 -10.43 -4.31
C LEU A 12 5.78 -11.59 -3.47
N LEU A 13 5.66 -12.79 -4.04
CA LEU A 13 5.27 -13.99 -3.29
C LEU A 13 6.31 -14.38 -2.23
N ALA A 14 7.60 -14.22 -2.53
CA ALA A 14 8.67 -14.45 -1.55
C ALA A 14 8.70 -13.41 -0.42
N GLU A 15 8.18 -12.21 -0.68
CA GLU A 15 8.05 -11.12 0.30
C GLU A 15 6.80 -11.24 1.19
N ASN A 16 6.01 -12.31 1.04
CA ASN A 16 4.76 -12.59 1.77
C ASN A 16 3.56 -11.70 1.41
N PHE A 17 3.54 -11.09 0.22
CA PHE A 17 2.30 -10.53 -0.30
C PHE A 17 1.30 -11.65 -0.61
N THR A 18 0.04 -11.42 -0.26
CA THR A 18 -1.04 -12.38 -0.54
C THR A 18 -1.39 -12.38 -2.03
N GLU A 19 -1.96 -13.50 -2.51
CA GLU A 19 -2.40 -13.59 -3.90
C GLU A 19 -3.42 -12.50 -4.27
N ASP A 20 -4.31 -12.15 -3.34
CA ASP A 20 -5.34 -11.13 -3.57
C ASP A 20 -4.74 -9.73 -3.74
N GLU A 21 -3.73 -9.38 -2.95
CA GLU A 21 -3.01 -8.10 -3.08
C GLU A 21 -2.28 -8.01 -4.42
N ILE A 22 -1.64 -9.10 -4.84
CA ILE A 22 -0.95 -9.17 -6.13
C ILE A 22 -1.95 -9.07 -7.29
N ARG A 23 -3.10 -9.75 -7.21
CA ARG A 23 -4.18 -9.66 -8.21
C ARG A 23 -4.74 -8.24 -8.29
N ALA A 24 -4.92 -7.55 -7.16
CA ALA A 24 -5.39 -6.18 -7.11
C ALA A 24 -4.38 -5.20 -7.75
N GLY A 25 -3.08 -5.39 -7.51
CA GLY A 25 -2.01 -4.65 -8.21
C GLY A 25 -1.97 -4.93 -9.71
N LEU A 26 -2.15 -6.20 -10.11
CA LEU A 26 -2.22 -6.61 -11.52
C LEU A 26 -3.40 -5.98 -12.27
N ALA A 27 -4.57 -5.88 -11.63
CA ALA A 27 -5.72 -5.19 -12.21
C ALA A 27 -5.42 -3.71 -12.52
N ARG A 28 -4.65 -3.05 -11.64
CA ARG A 28 -4.21 -1.65 -11.85
C ARG A 28 -3.13 -1.53 -12.93
N TYR A 29 -2.21 -2.48 -12.96
CA TYR A 29 -1.20 -2.57 -14.01
C TYR A 29 -1.84 -2.78 -15.40
N GLN A 30 -2.93 -3.54 -15.51
CA GLN A 30 -3.66 -3.70 -16.78
C GLN A 30 -4.37 -2.42 -17.23
N ALA A 31 -4.88 -1.62 -16.28
CA ALA A 31 -5.50 -0.33 -16.59
C ALA A 31 -4.49 0.73 -17.06
N ARG A 32 -3.23 0.61 -16.62
CA ARG A 32 -2.12 1.51 -16.99
C ARG A 32 -0.84 0.68 -17.20
N PRO A 33 -0.69 0.03 -18.38
CA PRO A 33 0.43 -0.86 -18.63
C PRO A 33 1.73 -0.06 -18.71
N LEU A 34 2.54 -0.16 -17.65
CA LEU A 34 3.84 0.49 -17.48
C LEU A 34 4.97 -0.57 -17.48
N SER A 35 6.18 -0.20 -17.07
CA SER A 35 7.28 -1.16 -16.88
C SER A 35 6.93 -2.20 -15.81
N PRO A 36 7.29 -3.48 -15.96
CA PRO A 36 7.01 -4.50 -14.94
C PRO A 36 7.65 -4.22 -13.58
N SER A 37 8.71 -3.41 -13.53
CA SER A 37 9.33 -3.00 -12.27
C SER A 37 8.44 -2.11 -11.41
N LEU A 38 7.33 -1.58 -11.95
CA LEU A 38 6.35 -0.78 -11.22
C LEU A 38 5.20 -1.62 -10.64
N LEU A 39 5.16 -2.93 -10.89
CA LEU A 39 4.15 -3.81 -10.30
C LEU A 39 4.15 -3.75 -8.75
N PRO A 40 5.31 -3.76 -8.06
CA PRO A 40 5.34 -3.63 -6.60
C PRO A 40 4.68 -2.34 -6.09
N ASP A 41 4.88 -1.23 -6.79
CA ASP A 41 4.21 0.05 -6.47
C ASP A 41 2.70 -0.05 -6.66
N MET A 42 2.24 -0.69 -7.74
CA MET A 42 0.80 -0.89 -7.99
C MET A 42 0.14 -1.80 -6.93
N VAL A 43 0.87 -2.79 -6.40
CA VAL A 43 0.41 -3.62 -5.29
C VAL A 43 0.30 -2.81 -4.01
N HIS A 44 1.32 -2.01 -3.67
CA HIS A 44 1.25 -1.09 -2.53
C HIS A 44 0.11 -0.08 -2.66
N GLU A 45 -0.08 0.51 -3.84
CA GLU A 45 -1.23 1.37 -4.09
C GLU A 45 -2.54 0.62 -3.85
N ALA A 46 -2.64 -0.66 -4.25
CA ALA A 46 -3.84 -1.48 -4.06
C ALA A 46 -4.19 -1.68 -2.60
N ILE A 47 -3.19 -2.10 -1.83
CA ILE A 47 -3.28 -2.28 -0.39
C ILE A 47 -3.65 -0.96 0.29
N ASN A 48 -3.00 0.15 -0.07
CA ASN A 48 -3.24 1.46 0.56
C ASN A 48 -4.60 2.07 0.18
N ALA A 49 -5.16 1.71 -0.97
CA ALA A 49 -6.47 2.17 -1.41
C ALA A 49 -7.63 1.41 -0.76
N GLN A 50 -7.46 0.16 -0.34
CA GLN A 50 -8.50 -0.59 0.39
C GLN A 50 -8.96 0.10 1.69
N PRO A 51 -8.05 0.52 2.61
CA PRO A 51 -8.46 1.24 3.80
C PRO A 51 -8.91 2.67 3.45
N ALA A 52 -8.46 3.26 2.33
CA ALA A 52 -9.02 4.52 1.85
C ALA A 52 -10.48 4.38 1.39
N ALA A 53 -10.85 3.28 0.71
CA ALA A 53 -12.22 2.99 0.31
C ALA A 53 -13.14 2.68 1.51
N ALA A 54 -12.63 1.94 2.50
CA ALA A 54 -13.34 1.74 3.78
C ALA A 54 -13.55 3.06 4.54
N ARG A 55 -12.61 4.00 4.48
CA ARG A 55 -12.75 5.36 5.02
C ARG A 55 -13.65 6.28 4.18
N GLN A 56 -13.96 5.92 2.94
CA GLN A 56 -14.89 6.68 2.09
C GLN A 56 -16.34 6.24 2.33
N SER A 57 -16.58 4.97 2.64
CA SER A 57 -17.91 4.46 3.00
C SER A 57 -18.34 4.88 4.41
N ALA A 58 -17.40 5.05 5.34
CA ALA A 58 -17.62 5.81 6.57
C ALA A 58 -17.53 7.30 6.24
N ALA A 59 -18.67 8.02 6.22
CA ALA A 59 -18.80 9.46 5.97
C ALA A 59 -17.47 10.24 5.98
N ARG A 60 -16.94 10.52 4.78
CA ARG A 60 -15.73 11.30 4.46
C ARG A 60 -15.08 11.92 5.69
N ALA A 61 -14.24 11.16 6.39
CA ALA A 61 -13.64 11.58 7.65
C ALA A 61 -13.01 12.98 7.47
N GLN A 62 -13.44 13.93 8.29
CA GLN A 62 -12.92 15.31 8.22
C GLN A 62 -11.40 15.27 8.44
N HIS A 63 -10.66 16.11 7.71
CA HIS A 63 -9.22 16.19 7.86
C HIS A 63 -8.87 16.50 9.32
N GLN A 64 -8.25 15.55 10.00
CA GLN A 64 -7.77 15.73 11.36
C GLN A 64 -6.33 16.25 11.30
N PRO A 65 -6.05 17.49 11.76
CA PRO A 65 -4.68 17.96 11.88
C PRO A 65 -3.92 17.08 12.87
N PHE A 66 -2.68 16.75 12.53
CA PHE A 66 -1.81 16.02 13.44
C PHE A 66 -1.61 16.85 14.71
N THR A 67 -2.01 16.29 15.85
CA THR A 67 -1.85 16.91 17.16
C THR A 67 -0.80 16.11 17.92
N ASN A 68 0.31 16.76 18.26
CA ASN A 68 1.33 16.14 19.08
C ASN A 68 0.73 15.67 20.41
N PRO A 69 1.15 14.51 20.94
CA PRO A 69 0.73 14.08 22.26
C PRO A 69 1.12 15.14 23.30
N GLY A 70 0.21 15.42 24.24
CA GLY A 70 0.42 16.45 25.26
C GLY A 70 1.61 16.17 26.20
N ASP A 71 2.04 14.91 26.25
CA ASP A 71 3.26 14.48 26.91
C ASP A 71 4.17 13.75 25.89
N ALA A 72 5.15 14.48 25.37
CA ALA A 72 6.12 13.94 24.43
C ALA A 72 7.04 12.91 25.10
N LEU A 73 7.35 13.06 26.39
CA LEU A 73 8.24 12.14 27.11
C LEU A 73 7.57 10.79 27.33
N ALA A 74 6.26 10.77 27.61
CA ALA A 74 5.48 9.54 27.68
C ALA A 74 5.35 8.82 26.32
N TYR A 75 5.34 9.57 25.22
CA TYR A 75 5.19 9.02 23.87
C TYR A 75 6.50 8.48 23.28
N TYR A 76 7.62 9.17 23.50
CA TYR A 76 8.93 8.81 22.95
C TYR A 76 9.77 7.91 23.88
N GLY A 77 9.18 7.44 24.99
CA GLY A 77 9.85 6.45 25.85
C GLY A 77 10.98 7.02 26.71
N GLY A 78 10.91 8.29 27.07
CA GLY A 78 11.74 8.87 28.12
C GLY A 78 13.13 9.37 27.75
N GLU A 79 13.57 9.29 26.49
CA GLU A 79 14.81 9.98 26.06
C GLU A 79 14.54 10.79 24.77
N LEU A 80 14.65 12.11 24.89
CA LEU A 80 14.71 13.08 23.80
C LEU A 80 16.07 13.79 23.83
#